data_AF-A0A3P7IRX8-F1
#
_entry.id   AF-A0A3P7IRX8-F1
#
_cell.length_a   1.000
_cell.length_b   1.000
_cell.length_c   1.000
_cell.angle_alpha   90.00
_cell.angle_beta   90.00
_cell.angle_gamma   90.00
#
_symmetry.space_group_name_H-M   'P 1'
#
loop_
_entity.id
_entity.type
_entity.pdbx_description
1 polymer ?
#
loop_
_entity_poly.entity_id
_entity_poly.type
_entity_poly.pdbx_seq_one_letter_code
_entity_poly.pdbx_strand_id
1 'polypeptide(L)'
;MVFNYSTYEFYLSDDEPQKMTRASIVTWLNHLADAIEKNTAAAQGGRSWPIRIKRMIYELYTNVAQMFATQPLLSSCLFGVPIAFLSIICYSICSADFTVDRDEFYPEDEDEDYDEAVEEDERAHLVDPNHPKNE
;
A
#
# COMPACT_ATOMS: atom_id res chain seq x y z
N MET A 1 -14.98 -29.07 23.55
CA MET A 1 -15.39 -27.91 22.72
C MET A 1 -16.90 -27.86 22.68
N VAL A 2 -17.49 -26.70 22.93
CA VAL A 2 -18.92 -26.43 22.73
C VAL A 2 -19.04 -25.47 21.56
N PHE A 3 -19.89 -25.79 20.58
CA PHE A 3 -20.04 -25.02 19.34
C PHE A 3 -21.47 -24.51 19.19
N ASN A 4 -21.61 -23.22 18.94
CA ASN A 4 -22.89 -22.59 18.63
C ASN A 4 -23.09 -22.57 17.10
N TYR A 5 -24.05 -23.36 16.61
CA TYR A 5 -24.32 -23.46 15.17
C TYR A 5 -24.90 -22.17 14.56
N SER A 6 -25.61 -21.37 15.35
CA SER A 6 -26.23 -20.13 14.88
C SER A 6 -25.21 -19.00 14.73
N THR A 7 -24.34 -18.81 15.73
CA THR A 7 -23.35 -17.72 15.74
C THR A 7 -22.00 -18.14 15.15
N TYR A 8 -21.75 -19.45 14.99
CA TYR A 8 -20.46 -20.07 14.63
C TYR A 8 -19.33 -19.80 15.64
N GLU A 9 -19.70 -19.44 16.87
CA GLU A 9 -18.78 -19.28 17.97
C GLU A 9 -18.51 -20.63 18.64
N PHE A 10 -17.30 -20.80 19.15
CA PHE A 10 -16.92 -21.97 19.91
C PHE A 10 -16.24 -21.58 21.23
N TYR A 11 -16.39 -22.45 22.20
CA TYR A 11 -15.79 -22.34 23.52
C TYR A 11 -14.91 -23.57 23.77
N LEU A 12 -13.68 -23.32 24.17
CA LEU A 12 -12.72 -24.34 24.57
C LEU A 12 -12.53 -24.31 26.09
N SER A 13 -12.17 -25.47 26.64
CA SER A 13 -11.59 -25.52 27.97
C SER A 13 -10.09 -25.23 27.84
N ASP A 14 -9.55 -24.53 28.84
CA ASP A 14 -8.10 -24.32 28.96
C ASP A 14 -7.38 -25.58 29.49
N ASP A 15 -8.13 -26.58 29.96
CA ASP A 15 -7.59 -27.85 30.41
C ASP A 15 -6.92 -28.65 29.26
N GLU A 16 -5.74 -29.21 29.53
CA GLU A 16 -5.10 -30.13 28.59
C GLU A 16 -5.97 -31.36 28.33
N PRO A 17 -6.17 -31.76 27.05
CA PRO A 17 -7.10 -32.83 26.69
C PRO A 17 -6.72 -34.19 27.29
N GLN A 18 -5.44 -34.39 27.63
CA GLN A 18 -4.92 -35.62 28.23
C GLN A 18 -5.23 -35.75 29.73
N LYS A 19 -5.54 -34.64 30.41
CA LYS A 19 -5.81 -34.58 31.86
C LYS A 19 -7.29 -34.38 32.18
N MET A 20 -8.12 -34.25 31.15
CA MET A 20 -9.53 -33.91 31.28
C MET A 20 -10.35 -35.12 31.80
N THR A 21 -10.75 -35.05 33.07
CA THR A 21 -11.61 -36.07 33.69
C THR A 21 -13.09 -35.77 33.44
N ARG A 22 -13.96 -36.78 33.57
CA ARG A 22 -15.42 -36.59 33.42
C ARG A 22 -15.97 -35.51 34.36
N ALA A 23 -15.45 -35.44 35.58
CA ALA A 23 -15.84 -34.43 36.55
C ALA A 23 -15.41 -33.02 36.12
N SER A 24 -14.19 -32.84 35.59
CA SER A 24 -13.72 -31.55 35.05
C SER A 24 -14.59 -31.08 33.87
N ILE A 25 -15.02 -31.98 32.98
CA ILE A 25 -15.93 -31.63 31.87
C ILE A 25 -17.25 -31.06 32.40
N VAL A 26 -17.85 -31.71 33.41
CA VAL A 26 -19.12 -31.26 34.00
C VAL A 26 -18.94 -29.90 34.69
N THR A 27 -17.88 -29.74 35.47
CA THR A 27 -17.55 -28.45 36.12
C THR A 27 -17.35 -27.34 35.09
N TRP A 28 -16.63 -27.63 34.00
CA TRP A 28 -16.41 -26.68 32.91
C TRP A 28 -17.73 -26.30 32.21
N LEU A 29 -18.60 -27.26 31.92
CA LEU A 29 -19.91 -26.99 31.31
C LEU A 29 -20.80 -26.12 32.20
N ASN A 30 -20.83 -26.38 33.51
CA ASN A 30 -21.58 -25.56 34.46
C ASN A 30 -21.01 -24.13 34.53
N HIS A 31 -19.69 -24.00 34.64
CA HIS A 31 -19.04 -22.69 34.64
C HIS A 31 -19.25 -21.94 33.33
N LEU A 32 -19.25 -22.64 32.19
CA LEU A 32 -19.54 -22.05 30.89
C LEU A 32 -20.98 -21.54 30.81
N ALA A 33 -21.96 -22.30 31.31
CA ALA A 33 -23.35 -21.87 31.36
C ALA A 33 -23.50 -20.57 32.17
N ASP A 34 -22.93 -20.54 33.38
CA ASP A 34 -22.92 -19.34 34.23
C ASP A 34 -22.24 -18.16 33.54
N ALA A 35 -21.13 -18.39 32.84
CA ALA A 35 -20.38 -17.35 32.12
C ALA A 35 -21.15 -16.81 30.89
N ILE A 36 -21.94 -17.66 30.21
CA ILE A 36 -22.81 -17.23 29.11
C ILE A 36 -23.94 -16.36 29.65
N GLU A 37 -24.60 -16.76 30.74
CA GLU A 37 -25.65 -15.95 31.38
C GLU A 37 -25.14 -14.58 31.82
N LYS A 38 -23.93 -14.54 32.38
CA LYS A 38 -23.26 -13.29 32.80
C LYS A 38 -22.64 -12.51 31.64
N ASN A 39 -22.71 -12.99 30.40
CA ASN A 39 -22.03 -12.44 29.22
C ASN A 39 -20.51 -12.24 29.41
N THR A 40 -19.88 -13.05 30.26
CA THR A 40 -18.43 -13.04 30.52
C THR A 40 -17.68 -14.14 29.78
N ALA A 41 -18.39 -15.01 29.06
CA ALA A 41 -17.77 -16.09 28.30
C ALA A 41 -17.00 -15.54 27.09
N ALA A 42 -15.70 -15.80 27.03
CA ALA A 42 -14.85 -15.45 25.89
C ALA A 42 -15.11 -16.41 24.71
N ALA A 43 -16.03 -16.03 23.83
CA ALA A 43 -16.29 -16.76 22.59
C ALA A 43 -15.11 -16.63 21.62
N GLN A 44 -14.71 -17.74 21.00
CA GLN A 44 -13.76 -17.76 19.90
C GLN A 44 -14.49 -18.04 18.58
N GLY A 45 -13.91 -17.61 17.45
CA GLY A 45 -14.56 -17.79 16.14
C GLY A 45 -15.75 -16.87 15.97
N GLY A 46 -16.83 -17.33 15.32
CA GLY A 46 -18.02 -16.52 15.08
C GLY A 46 -18.07 -15.81 13.72
N ARG A 47 -19.22 -15.17 13.44
CA ARG A 47 -19.51 -14.46 12.17
C ARG A 47 -19.43 -12.93 12.26
N SER A 48 -18.94 -12.39 13.38
CA SER A 48 -18.84 -10.94 13.55
C SER A 48 -17.88 -10.30 12.53
N TRP A 49 -18.18 -9.06 12.14
CA TRP A 49 -17.33 -8.27 11.24
C TRP A 49 -15.85 -8.20 11.64
N PRO A 50 -15.47 -7.89 12.90
CA PRO A 50 -14.06 -7.82 13.27
C PRO A 50 -13.35 -9.16 13.14
N ILE A 51 -14.04 -10.27 13.45
CA ILE A 51 -13.49 -11.62 13.34
C ILE A 51 -13.27 -12.00 11.87
N ARG A 52 -14.17 -11.59 10.98
CA ARG A 52 -14.00 -11.76 9.54
C ARG A 52 -12.83 -10.96 8.98
N ILE A 53 -12.68 -9.70 9.39
CA ILE A 53 -11.54 -8.86 8.97
C ILE A 53 -10.22 -9.47 9.46
N LYS A 54 -10.15 -9.88 10.74
CA LYS A 54 -8.96 -10.54 11.29
C LYS A 54 -8.60 -11.80 10.50
N ARG A 55 -9.59 -12.63 10.16
CA ARG A 55 -9.38 -13.83 9.34
C ARG A 55 -8.85 -13.47 7.95
N MET A 56 -9.46 -12.50 7.29
CA MET A 56 -9.06 -12.05 5.95
C MET A 56 -7.60 -11.54 5.94
N ILE A 57 -7.22 -10.72 6.93
CA ILE A 57 -5.84 -10.23 7.06
C ILE A 57 -4.88 -11.39 7.29
N TYR A 58 -5.22 -12.33 8.17
CA TYR A 58 -4.38 -13.49 8.45
C TYR A 58 -4.19 -14.35 7.20
N GLU A 59 -5.28 -14.69 6.51
CA GLU A 59 -5.23 -15.48 5.26
C GLU A 59 -4.43 -14.77 4.18
N LEU A 60 -4.64 -13.46 3.99
CA LEU A 60 -3.87 -12.66 3.04
C LEU A 60 -2.38 -12.66 3.40
N TYR A 61 -2.04 -12.41 4.65
CA TYR A 61 -0.66 -12.41 5.12
C TYR A 61 0.01 -13.76 4.92
N THR A 62 -0.63 -14.86 5.33
CA THR A 62 -0.06 -16.20 5.18
C THR A 62 0.13 -16.57 3.72
N ASN A 63 -0.82 -16.21 2.86
CA ASN A 63 -0.72 -16.46 1.43
C ASN A 63 0.44 -15.68 0.80
N VAL A 64 0.56 -14.38 1.11
CA VAL A 64 1.67 -13.56 0.65
C VAL A 64 3.00 -14.10 1.16
N ALA A 65 3.10 -14.41 2.47
CA ALA A 65 4.31 -14.98 3.05
C ALA A 65 4.71 -16.30 2.38
N GLN A 66 3.74 -17.17 2.06
CA GLN A 66 3.99 -18.41 1.33
C GLN A 66 4.48 -18.16 -0.11
N MET A 67 3.96 -17.13 -0.79
CA MET A 67 4.46 -16.74 -2.11
C MET A 67 5.93 -16.30 -2.03
N PHE A 68 6.30 -15.49 -1.04
CA PHE A 68 7.69 -15.10 -0.81
C PHE A 68 8.61 -16.28 -0.43
N ALA A 69 8.10 -17.25 0.34
CA ALA A 69 8.86 -18.44 0.71
C ALA A 69 9.14 -19.37 -0.50
N THR A 70 8.23 -19.42 -1.48
CA THR A 70 8.36 -20.28 -2.66
C THR A 70 9.17 -19.61 -3.77
N GLN A 71 8.86 -18.35 -4.09
CA GLN A 71 9.48 -17.59 -5.19
C GLN A 71 9.64 -16.11 -4.81
N PRO A 72 10.70 -15.73 -4.08
CA PRO A 72 10.85 -14.38 -3.56
C PRO A 72 11.07 -13.33 -4.65
N LEU A 73 11.82 -13.65 -5.72
CA LEU A 73 12.10 -12.69 -6.81
C LEU A 73 10.83 -12.33 -7.60
N LEU A 74 10.06 -13.33 -8.01
CA LEU A 74 8.81 -13.12 -8.75
C LEU A 74 7.75 -12.46 -7.87
N SER A 75 7.62 -12.88 -6.61
CA SER A 75 6.71 -12.27 -5.64
C SER A 75 7.07 -10.81 -5.37
N SER A 76 8.36 -10.49 -5.22
CA SER A 76 8.83 -9.12 -5.04
C SER A 76 8.49 -8.24 -6.25
N CYS A 77 8.65 -8.73 -7.48
CA CYS A 77 8.24 -7.98 -8.67
C CYS A 77 6.71 -7.79 -8.72
N LEU A 78 5.95 -8.88 -8.48
CA LEU A 78 4.49 -8.89 -8.52
C LEU A 78 3.85 -7.90 -7.54
N PHE A 79 4.36 -7.83 -6.31
CA PHE A 79 3.84 -6.92 -5.28
C PHE A 79 4.56 -5.58 -5.24
N GLY A 80 5.88 -5.59 -5.41
CA GLY A 80 6.73 -4.41 -5.30
C GLY A 80 6.47 -3.38 -6.39
N VAL A 81 6.23 -3.79 -7.63
CA VAL A 81 5.94 -2.84 -8.73
C VAL A 81 4.62 -2.09 -8.48
N PRO A 82 3.47 -2.75 -8.21
CA PRO A 82 2.25 -2.05 -7.82
C PRO A 82 2.42 -1.17 -6.58
N ILE A 83 3.13 -1.64 -5.55
CA ILE A 83 3.38 -0.86 -4.32
C ILE A 83 4.21 0.39 -4.62
N ALA A 84 5.25 0.29 -5.46
CA ALA A 84 6.09 1.41 -5.86
C ALA A 84 5.31 2.45 -6.68
N PHE A 85 4.47 2.01 -7.63
CA PHE A 85 3.59 2.91 -8.36
C PHE A 85 2.60 3.62 -7.43
N LEU A 86 1.97 2.88 -6.52
CA LEU A 86 1.07 3.46 -5.53
C LEU A 86 1.79 4.44 -4.60
N SER A 87 3.03 4.14 -4.17
CA SER A 87 3.78 5.06 -3.32
C SER A 87 4.14 6.36 -4.04
N ILE A 88 4.51 6.28 -5.33
CA ILE A 88 4.78 7.47 -6.15
C ILE A 88 3.49 8.29 -6.30
N ILE A 89 2.35 7.66 -6.61
CA ILE A 89 1.06 8.37 -6.74
C ILE A 89 0.67 9.01 -5.41
N CYS A 90 0.76 8.30 -4.30
CA CYS A 90 0.46 8.84 -2.97
C CYS A 90 1.42 9.99 -2.62
N TYR A 91 2.70 9.86 -2.93
CA TYR A 91 3.68 10.94 -2.75
C TYR A 91 3.31 12.15 -3.63
N SER A 92 3.02 11.94 -4.91
CA SER A 92 2.57 13.01 -5.80
C SER A 92 1.30 13.66 -5.31
N ILE A 93 0.31 12.96 -4.76
CA ILE A 93 -0.91 13.62 -4.23
C ILE A 93 -0.64 14.35 -2.91
N CYS A 94 0.19 13.78 -2.03
CA CYS A 94 0.52 14.38 -0.74
C CYS A 94 1.54 15.52 -0.82
N SER A 95 2.37 15.55 -1.88
CA SER A 95 3.43 16.55 -2.10
C SER A 95 3.20 17.44 -3.32
N ALA A 96 2.30 17.09 -4.24
CA ALA A 96 1.77 18.04 -5.22
C ALA A 96 0.77 18.93 -4.49
N ASP A 97 1.37 20.00 -4.04
CA ASP A 97 0.77 21.19 -3.52
C ASP A 97 -0.58 21.55 -4.16
N PHE A 98 -1.63 21.59 -3.32
CA PHE A 98 -2.78 22.48 -3.56
C PHE A 98 -2.42 23.94 -3.26
N THR A 99 -1.19 24.23 -2.81
CA THR A 99 -0.59 25.57 -2.76
C THR A 99 0.37 25.77 -3.93
N VAL A 100 -0.15 25.70 -5.15
CA VAL A 100 0.29 26.68 -6.15
C VAL A 100 -0.22 28.03 -5.66
N ASP A 101 0.48 28.59 -4.68
CA ASP A 101 0.64 30.03 -4.60
C ASP A 101 1.34 30.39 -5.91
N ARG A 102 0.57 30.96 -6.82
CA ARG A 102 0.93 31.18 -8.23
C ARG A 102 1.80 32.45 -8.31
N ASP A 103 2.80 32.56 -7.45
CA ASP A 103 3.66 33.74 -7.29
C ASP A 103 5.12 33.33 -7.08
N GLU A 104 5.72 32.65 -8.06
CA GLU A 104 7.16 32.83 -8.35
C GLU A 104 7.34 32.69 -9.86
N PHE A 105 7.19 33.86 -10.49
CA PHE A 105 7.26 34.14 -11.92
C PHE A 105 8.73 34.39 -12.27
N TYR A 106 9.32 33.46 -13.03
CA TYR A 106 10.60 33.55 -13.76
C TYR A 106 11.90 33.62 -12.93
N PRO A 107 12.92 32.81 -13.26
CA PRO A 107 14.29 33.17 -12.89
C PRO A 107 14.69 34.42 -13.68
N GLU A 108 15.00 35.52 -12.99
CA GLU A 108 15.69 36.66 -13.57
C GLU A 108 17.12 36.19 -13.92
N ASP A 109 17.36 35.99 -15.21
CA ASP A 109 18.68 35.83 -15.78
C ASP A 109 19.43 37.18 -15.65
N GLU A 110 20.15 37.39 -14.54
CA GLU A 110 21.06 38.52 -14.35
C GLU A 110 22.50 38.15 -14.81
N ASP A 111 22.89 38.80 -15.92
CA ASP A 111 24.20 39.42 -16.19
C ASP A 111 25.40 38.54 -16.62
N GLU A 112 25.43 38.15 -17.91
CA GLU A 112 26.70 37.97 -18.66
C GLU A 112 27.12 39.31 -19.30
N ASP A 113 28.05 40.00 -18.64
CA ASP A 113 28.76 41.17 -19.16
C ASP A 113 29.84 40.70 -20.16
N TYR A 114 29.55 40.82 -21.46
CA TYR A 114 30.54 40.71 -22.54
C TYR A 114 30.39 41.85 -23.55
N ASP A 115 31.32 42.80 -23.39
CA ASP A 115 31.73 43.92 -24.23
C ASP A 115 31.11 44.09 -25.64
N GLU A 116 30.58 45.30 -25.81
CA GLU A 116 30.12 45.97 -27.02
C GLU A 116 31.22 46.12 -28.10
N ALA A 117 30.98 45.56 -29.29
CA ALA A 117 31.58 46.04 -30.53
C ALA A 117 30.57 45.93 -31.67
N VAL A 118 29.78 47.00 -31.79
CA VAL A 118 28.96 47.40 -32.93
C VAL A 118 29.73 47.28 -34.24
N GLU A 119 29.19 46.62 -35.27
CA GLU A 119 29.14 47.16 -36.64
C GLU A 119 27.95 46.56 -37.42
N GLU A 120 27.28 47.46 -38.13
CA GLU A 120 26.03 47.33 -38.87
C GLU A 120 26.12 46.38 -40.08
N ASP A 121 25.02 45.70 -40.42
CA ASP A 121 24.29 45.89 -41.69
C ASP A 121 23.45 44.65 -42.03
N GLU A 122 22.14 44.79 -41.87
CA GLU A 122 21.16 43.81 -42.31
C GLU A 122 20.71 44.17 -43.74
N ARG A 123 20.85 43.20 -44.67
CA ARG A 123 20.28 43.12 -46.04
C ARG A 123 21.13 43.60 -47.23
N ALA A 124 21.80 42.64 -47.86
CA ALA A 124 21.75 42.55 -49.32
C ALA A 124 22.03 41.12 -49.84
N HIS A 125 20.97 40.53 -50.41
CA HIS A 125 21.03 39.95 -51.75
C HIS A 125 21.75 38.60 -51.97
N LEU A 126 20.93 37.56 -52.10
CA LEU A 126 21.18 36.30 -52.81
C LEU A 126 22.06 36.49 -54.06
N VAL A 127 23.28 35.95 -54.10
CA VAL A 127 23.97 35.62 -55.36
C VAL A 127 24.85 34.37 -55.18
N ASP A 128 24.50 33.33 -55.93
CA ASP A 128 25.24 32.09 -56.15
C ASP A 128 26.68 32.35 -56.64
N PRO A 129 27.73 31.79 -56.02
CA PRO A 129 29.11 32.07 -56.41
C PRO A 129 29.62 31.39 -57.69
N ASN A 130 28.91 30.47 -58.36
CA ASN A 130 29.53 29.67 -59.43
C ASN A 130 28.61 29.26 -60.60
N HIS A 131 28.17 30.21 -61.44
CA HIS A 131 27.84 29.89 -62.83
C HIS A 131 28.67 30.73 -63.82
N PRO A 132 29.51 30.11 -64.67
CA PRO A 132 30.30 30.81 -65.68
C PRO A 132 29.40 31.46 -66.76
N LYS A 133 29.74 32.69 -67.15
CA LYS A 133 29.18 33.40 -68.32
C LYS A 133 30.00 33.04 -69.55
N ASN A 134 29.38 32.36 -70.51
CA ASN A 134 29.93 32.19 -71.85
C ASN A 134 29.00 32.89 -72.85
N GLU A 135 29.65 33.69 -73.70
CA GLU A 135 29.14 34.49 -74.83
C GLU A 135 28.51 33.64 -75.94
#